data_AF-A0A6G7XGM3-F1
#
_entry.id   AF-A0A6G7XGM3-F1
#
_cell.length_a   1.000
_cell.length_b   1.000
_cell.length_c   1.000
_cell.angle_alpha   90.00
_cell.angle_beta   90.00
_cell.angle_gamma   90.00
#
_symmetry.space_group_name_H-M   'P 1'
#
loop_
_entity.id
_entity.type
_entity.pdbx_description
1 polymer ?
#
loop_
_entity_poly.entity_id
_entity_poly.type
_entity_poly.pdbx_seq_one_letter_code
_entity_poly.pdbx_strand_id
1 'polypeptide(L)' 'MKTPGFLGLPENVQALVLERLDAEIEAAKAQVEEVEQSKPVDRDLLKSLQGDIARSEDLRTRMVNGQA' A
#
# COMPACT_ATOMS: atom_id res chain seq x y z
N MET A 1 -15.52 25.19 -3.42
CA MET A 1 -15.71 24.14 -2.40
C MET A 1 -14.44 23.30 -2.36
N LYS A 2 -13.87 23.04 -1.17
CA LYS A 2 -12.79 22.06 -1.02
C LYS A 2 -13.43 20.68 -1.11
N THR A 3 -12.99 19.84 -2.04
CA THR A 3 -13.42 18.44 -2.11
C THR A 3 -13.11 17.79 -0.75
N PRO A 4 -14.06 17.07 -0.12
CA PRO A 4 -13.74 16.31 1.07
C PRO A 4 -12.64 15.30 0.71
N GLY A 5 -11.52 15.32 1.45
CA GLY A 5 -10.47 14.32 1.31
C GLY A 5 -10.96 12.93 1.75
N PHE A 6 -10.04 11.98 1.92
CA PHE A 6 -10.40 10.60 2.25
C PHE A 6 -11.37 10.47 3.45
N LEU A 7 -11.14 11.24 4.53
CA LEU A 7 -12.00 11.22 5.73
C LEU A 7 -13.42 11.78 5.52
N GLY A 8 -13.67 12.46 4.41
CA GLY A 8 -15.00 12.95 4.07
C GLY A 8 -15.84 11.95 3.28
N LEU A 9 -15.29 10.77 2.95
CA LEU A 9 -16.03 9.68 2.32
C LEU A 9 -16.94 8.98 3.35
N PRO A 10 -18.02 8.30 2.92
CA PRO A 10 -18.79 7.42 3.80
C PRO A 10 -17.90 6.35 4.46
N GLU A 11 -18.18 6.00 5.72
CA GLU A 11 -17.35 5.07 6.50
C GLU A 11 -17.15 3.71 5.81
N ASN A 12 -18.17 3.19 5.15
CA ASN A 12 -18.09 1.94 4.39
C ASN A 12 -17.15 2.05 3.18
N VAL A 13 -17.07 3.22 2.56
CA VAL A 13 -16.13 3.49 1.46
C VAL A 13 -14.71 3.64 2.01
N GLN A 14 -14.54 4.34 3.14
CA GLN A 14 -13.24 4.44 3.81
C GLN A 14 -12.71 3.05 4.19
N ALA A 15 -13.55 2.22 4.82
CA ALA A 15 -13.22 0.86 5.21
C ALA A 15 -12.82 0.00 3.99
N LEU A 16 -13.62 0.04 2.91
CA LEU A 16 -13.32 -0.70 1.69
C LEU A 16 -11.97 -0.30 1.08
N VAL A 17 -11.67 0.99 1.04
CA VAL A 17 -10.40 1.47 0.48
C VAL A 17 -9.21 1.04 1.34
N LEU A 18 -9.31 1.15 2.67
CA LEU A 18 -8.25 0.71 3.56
C LEU A 18 -8.05 -0.81 3.51
N GLU A 19 -9.13 -1.59 3.50
CA GLU A 19 -9.07 -3.04 3.38
C GLU A 19 -8.36 -3.47 2.08
N ARG A 20 -8.70 -2.82 0.96
CA ARG A 20 -8.05 -3.13 -0.32
C ARG A 20 -6.60 -2.69 -0.35
N LEU A 21 -6.27 -1.54 0.23
CA LEU A 21 -4.88 -1.10 0.34
C LEU A 21 -4.05 -2.06 1.19
N ASP A 22 -4.60 -2.54 2.31
CA ASP A 22 -3.95 -3.52 3.18
C ASP A 22 -3.73 -4.85 2.45
N ALA A 23 -4.72 -5.31 1.68
CA ALA A 23 -4.59 -6.52 0.88
C ALA A 23 -3.49 -6.43 -0.19
N GLU A 24 -3.38 -5.28 -0.89
CA GLU A 24 -2.33 -5.06 -1.90
C GLU A 24 -0.93 -4.99 -1.26
N ILE A 25 -0.79 -4.39 -0.08
CA ILE A 25 0.48 -4.36 0.66
C ILE A 25 0.91 -5.78 1.03
N GLU A 26 0.01 -6.61 1.54
CA GLU A 26 0.33 -7.99 1.90
C GLU A 26 0.64 -8.86 0.67
N ALA A 27 -0.06 -8.66 -0.45
CA ALA A 27 0.26 -9.32 -1.71
C ALA A 27 1.65 -8.94 -2.22
N ALA A 28 2.03 -7.66 -2.14
CA ALA A 28 3.36 -7.19 -2.51
C ALA A 28 4.45 -7.76 -1.59
N LYS A 29 4.19 -7.90 -0.28
CA LYS A 29 5.12 -8.55 0.66
C LYS A 29 5.34 -10.03 0.32
N ALA A 30 4.29 -10.75 -0.04
CA ALA A 30 4.42 -12.13 -0.52
C ALA A 30 5.27 -12.20 -1.81
N GLN A 31 5.06 -11.26 -2.74
CA GLN A 31 5.88 -11.18 -3.95
C GLN A 31 7.35 -10.88 -3.67
N VAL A 32 7.64 -10.03 -2.67
CA VAL A 32 9.02 -9.79 -2.20
C VAL A 32 9.65 -11.10 -1.73
N GLU A 33 8.94 -11.89 -0.92
CA GLU A 33 9.43 -13.18 -0.44
C GLU A 33 9.73 -14.15 -1.61
N GLU A 34 8.84 -14.21 -2.61
CA GLU A 34 9.05 -15.04 -3.81
C GLU A 34 10.30 -14.62 -4.60
N VAL A 35 10.52 -13.30 -4.78
CA VAL A 35 11.69 -12.77 -5.48
C VAL A 35 12.99 -12.99 -4.68
N GLU A 36 12.95 -12.88 -3.35
CA GLU A 36 14.12 -13.18 -2.49
C GLU A 36 14.54 -14.64 -2.57
N GLN A 37 13.58 -15.54 -2.79
CA GLN A 37 13.84 -16.97 -2.96
C GLN A 37 14.26 -17.36 -4.39
N SER A 38 14.10 -16.46 -5.38
CA SER A 38 14.45 -16.72 -6.77
C SER A 38 15.98 -16.83 -6.97
N LYS A 39 16.41 -17.63 -7.96
CA LYS A 39 17.83 -17.79 -8.30
C LYS A 39 18.04 -17.67 -9.82
N PRO A 40 18.75 -16.63 -10.31
CA PRO A 40 19.29 -15.51 -9.54
C PRO A 40 18.19 -14.60 -8.95
N VAL A 41 18.52 -13.90 -7.86
CA VAL A 41 17.64 -12.87 -7.27
C VAL A 41 17.66 -11.64 -8.18
N ASP A 42 16.49 -11.19 -8.62
CA ASP A 42 16.34 -9.90 -9.29
C ASP A 42 16.32 -8.77 -8.27
N ARG A 43 17.49 -8.15 -8.05
CA ARG A 43 17.68 -7.10 -7.03
C ARG A 43 16.98 -5.79 -7.39
N ASP A 44 16.83 -5.49 -8.68
CA ASP A 44 16.19 -4.25 -9.13
C ASP A 44 14.68 -4.34 -8.91
N LEU A 45 14.09 -5.49 -9.25
CA LEU A 45 12.69 -5.79 -8.94
C LEU A 45 12.43 -5.78 -7.43
N LEU A 46 13.28 -6.47 -6.65
CA LEU A 46 13.16 -6.52 -5.19
C LEU A 46 13.14 -5.12 -4.57
N LYS A 47 14.07 -4.26 -4.99
CA LYS A 47 14.15 -2.88 -4.49
C LYS A 47 12.94 -2.03 -4.91
N SER A 48 12.41 -2.25 -6.12
CA SER A 48 11.19 -1.57 -6.57
C SER A 48 10.01 -1.94 -5.68
N LEU A 49 9.78 -3.24 -5.48
CA LEU A 49 8.67 -3.76 -4.67
C LEU A 49 8.74 -3.26 -3.22
N GLN A 50 9.92 -3.31 -2.60
CA GLN A 50 10.11 -2.76 -1.25
C GLN A 50 9.81 -1.25 -1.18
N GLY A 51 10.18 -0.49 -2.21
CA GLY A 51 9.85 0.92 -2.32
C GLY A 51 8.36 1.19 -2.52
N ASP A 52 7.66 0.37 -3.30
CA ASP A 52 6.21 0.44 -3.49
C ASP A 52 5.47 0.14 -2.18
N ILE A 53 5.86 -0.91 -1.45
CA ILE A 53 5.31 -1.25 -0.13
C ILE A 53 5.43 -0.06 0.82
N ALA A 54 6.63 0.52 0.94
CA ALA A 54 6.87 1.65 1.85
C ALA A 54 5.99 2.87 1.51
N ARG A 55 5.78 3.16 0.22
CA ARG A 55 4.89 4.25 -0.21
C ARG A 55 3.42 3.96 0.10
N SER A 56 2.99 2.72 -0.07
CA SER A 56 1.62 2.29 0.24
C SER A 56 1.33 2.32 1.74
N GLU A 57 2.28 1.90 2.58
CA GLU A 57 2.18 1.99 4.04
C GLU A 57 2.15 3.45 4.54
N ASP A 58 2.94 4.34 3.92
CA ASP A 58 2.87 5.78 4.18
C ASP A 58 1.50 6.35 3.79
N LEU A 59 1.01 6.03 2.59
CA LEU A 59 -0.30 6.46 2.12
C LEU A 59 -1.41 6.01 3.09
N ARG A 60 -1.40 4.74 3.50
CA ARG A 60 -2.33 4.20 4.49
C ARG A 60 -2.31 5.03 5.79
N THR A 61 -1.11 5.30 6.30
CA THR A 61 -0.93 6.10 7.52
C THR A 61 -1.51 7.51 7.37
N ARG A 62 -1.23 8.16 6.24
CA ARG A 62 -1.76 9.48 5.91
C ARG A 62 -3.27 9.48 5.78
N MET A 63 -3.86 8.43 5.19
CA MET A 63 -5.31 8.29 5.04
C MET A 63 -6.00 8.21 6.40
N VAL A 64 -5.50 7.37 7.30
CA VAL A 64 -6.03 7.24 8.67
C VAL A 64 -5.86 8.54 9.46
N ASN A 65 -4.75 9.26 9.26
CA ASN A 65 -4.46 10.51 9.97
C ASN A 65 -5.13 11.75 9.35
N GLY A 66 -5.86 11.61 8.23
CA GLY A 66 -6.48 12.74 7.53
C GLY A 66 -5.48 13.67 6.81
N GLN A 67 -4.32 13.14 6.46
CA GLN A 67 -3.21 13.82 5.76
C GLN A 67 -3.08 13.37 4.29
N ALA A 68 -4.02 12.56 3.82
CA ALA A 68 -4.14 12.10 2.44
C ALA A 68 -5.11 12.95 1.62
#